data_AF-Q3LUD9-F1
#
_entry.id   AF-Q3LUD9-F1
#
_cell.length_a   1.000
_cell.length_b   1.000
_cell.length_c   1.000
_cell.angle_alpha   90.00
_cell.angle_beta   90.00
_cell.angle_gamma   90.00
#
_symmetry.space_group_name_H-M   'P 1'
#
loop_
_entity.id
_entity.type
_entity.pdbx_description
1 polymer ?
#
loop_
_entity_poly.entity_id
_entity_poly.type
_entity_poly.pdbx_seq_one_letter_code
_entity_poly.pdbx_strand_id
1 'polypeptide(L)'
;VVSFSLLLFGLFTIRTANSQCEKHCIESKPMAGEGQCNGVDEVILRNSDCALMKQKGMAFEFVVGMNGQTEDKTTPGANANGAFFCCNATQETATLFIVGVANKRLMLAKDVVNYKFHHNTSIDDFVREKQVLESVSAQGQKAGIGDNYGEEFFQDQMDANKMIQKGYVNLWTANKSLLPQNVPDLQKDTRPKVTAATEEMILALKVFQQFRKNKNCWAFVEKELLKSKSFLSLAEPNGKDAMRKAVVRLCAEVGAKIVAQIDETAKKLLA
;
A
#
# COMPACT_ATOMS: atom_id res chain seq x y z
N VAL A 1 -27.48 -28.11 -2.80
CA VAL A 1 -27.91 -26.81 -3.37
C VAL A 1 -27.88 -25.78 -2.25
N VAL A 2 -26.67 -25.32 -1.89
CA VAL A 2 -26.50 -24.27 -0.88
C VAL A 2 -26.55 -22.94 -1.63
N SER A 3 -27.46 -22.08 -1.18
CA SER A 3 -27.98 -20.89 -1.83
C SER A 3 -26.98 -19.99 -2.55
N PHE A 4 -27.12 -19.95 -3.89
CA PHE A 4 -26.59 -18.89 -4.77
C PHE A 4 -27.10 -17.48 -4.34
N SER A 5 -28.18 -17.41 -3.56
CA SER A 5 -28.80 -16.17 -3.09
C SER A 5 -28.00 -15.42 -2.02
N LEU A 6 -27.21 -16.08 -1.16
CA LEU A 6 -26.45 -15.37 -0.11
C LEU A 6 -25.26 -14.56 -0.69
N LEU A 7 -24.63 -15.05 -1.75
CA LEU A 7 -23.55 -14.35 -2.45
C LEU A 7 -24.06 -13.10 -3.18
N LEU A 8 -25.25 -13.15 -3.78
CA LEU A 8 -25.86 -11.97 -4.40
C LEU A 8 -26.27 -10.91 -3.37
N PHE A 9 -26.81 -11.32 -2.21
CA PHE A 9 -27.16 -10.36 -1.15
C PHE A 9 -25.91 -9.68 -0.56
N GLY A 10 -24.82 -10.41 -0.35
CA GLY A 10 -23.55 -9.83 0.12
C GLY A 10 -22.91 -8.85 -0.87
N LEU A 11 -22.99 -9.14 -2.19
CA LEU A 11 -22.54 -8.21 -3.23
C LEU A 11 -23.45 -6.98 -3.36
N PHE A 12 -24.76 -7.13 -3.17
CA PHE A 12 -25.72 -6.03 -3.23
C PHE A 12 -25.57 -5.06 -2.04
N THR A 13 -25.40 -5.57 -0.81
CA THR A 13 -25.25 -4.73 0.40
C THR A 13 -23.96 -3.90 0.39
N ILE A 14 -22.85 -4.48 -0.08
CA ILE A 14 -21.57 -3.78 -0.27
C ILE A 14 -21.75 -2.65 -1.31
N ARG A 15 -22.41 -2.93 -2.43
CA ARG A 15 -22.63 -1.95 -3.50
C ARG A 15 -23.54 -0.79 -3.06
N THR A 16 -24.54 -1.07 -2.21
CA THR A 16 -25.42 -0.03 -1.65
C THR A 16 -24.73 0.86 -0.62
N ALA A 17 -23.91 0.30 0.28
CA ALA A 17 -23.18 1.06 1.29
C ALA A 17 -22.13 2.00 0.66
N ASN A 18 -21.39 1.50 -0.33
CA ASN A 18 -20.47 2.29 -1.15
C ASN A 18 -21.16 3.49 -1.81
N SER A 19 -22.37 3.28 -2.37
CA SER A 19 -23.12 4.34 -3.05
C SER A 19 -23.67 5.43 -2.12
N GLN A 20 -23.93 5.09 -0.84
CA GLN A 20 -24.50 6.03 0.13
C GLN A 20 -23.45 6.99 0.69
N CYS A 21 -22.24 6.49 0.92
CA CYS A 21 -21.12 7.28 1.40
C CYS A 21 -20.54 8.22 0.33
N GLU A 22 -20.48 7.74 -0.92
CA GLU A 22 -20.12 8.58 -2.07
C GLU A 22 -21.08 9.76 -2.20
N LYS A 23 -22.39 9.49 -2.15
CA LYS A 23 -23.41 10.56 -2.11
C LYS A 23 -23.25 11.45 -0.90
N HIS A 24 -23.07 10.89 0.29
CA HIS A 24 -22.93 11.66 1.52
C HIS A 24 -21.74 12.63 1.48
N CYS A 25 -20.56 12.20 1.01
CA CYS A 25 -19.40 13.07 0.90
C CYS A 25 -19.41 14.03 -0.30
N ILE A 26 -20.23 13.77 -1.32
CA ILE A 26 -20.48 14.72 -2.41
C ILE A 26 -21.48 15.81 -1.97
N GLU A 27 -22.49 15.43 -1.19
CA GLU A 27 -23.59 16.31 -0.76
C GLU A 27 -23.23 17.13 0.50
N SER A 28 -22.42 16.59 1.41
CA SER A 28 -21.88 17.32 2.55
C SER A 28 -20.66 18.15 2.13
N LYS A 29 -20.68 19.46 2.40
CA LYS A 29 -19.48 20.30 2.22
C LYS A 29 -18.37 19.75 3.11
N PRO A 30 -17.12 19.60 2.62
CA PRO A 30 -16.00 19.23 3.47
C PRO A 30 -15.92 20.21 4.63
N MET A 31 -15.97 19.69 5.85
CA MET A 31 -15.94 20.54 7.04
C MET A 31 -14.59 21.25 7.11
N ALA A 32 -14.62 22.58 6.94
CA ALA A 32 -13.46 23.44 7.12
C ALA A 32 -13.56 24.11 8.50
N GLY A 33 -12.78 23.64 9.46
CA GLY A 33 -12.73 24.18 10.82
C GLY A 33 -11.61 23.58 11.65
N GLU A 34 -11.05 24.38 12.57
CA GLU A 34 -10.07 23.91 13.57
C GLU A 34 -10.68 22.74 14.37
N GLY A 35 -10.03 21.58 14.33
CA GLY A 35 -10.43 20.39 15.09
C GLY A 35 -11.20 19.29 14.34
N GLN A 36 -11.43 19.40 13.01
CA GLN A 36 -12.27 18.42 12.29
C GLN A 36 -11.58 17.64 11.15
N CYS A 37 -10.38 18.05 10.72
CA CYS A 37 -9.45 17.24 9.93
C CYS A 37 -8.02 17.62 10.39
N ASN A 38 -7.69 17.31 11.63
CA ASN A 38 -6.33 17.53 12.13
C ASN A 38 -5.40 16.53 11.43
N GLY A 39 -4.26 17.01 10.91
CA GLY A 39 -3.39 16.24 10.02
C GLY A 39 -2.93 14.88 10.54
N VAL A 40 -2.34 14.08 9.65
CA VAL A 40 -1.77 12.72 9.81
C VAL A 40 -2.69 11.62 10.36
N ASP A 41 -3.67 11.95 11.18
CA ASP A 41 -4.35 10.98 12.06
C ASP A 41 -5.58 10.32 11.41
N GLU A 42 -6.29 11.02 10.51
CA GLU A 42 -7.46 10.47 9.81
C GLU A 42 -7.58 11.06 8.40
N VAL A 43 -7.47 10.20 7.37
CA VAL A 43 -7.49 10.59 5.95
C VAL A 43 -8.50 9.72 5.21
N ILE A 44 -9.47 10.35 4.55
CA ILE A 44 -10.41 9.64 3.68
C ILE A 44 -9.87 9.62 2.27
N LEU A 45 -9.76 8.41 1.75
CA LEU A 45 -9.00 8.11 0.54
C LEU A 45 -9.91 7.79 -0.64
N ARG A 46 -11.21 7.62 -0.43
CA ARG A 46 -12.15 7.26 -1.49
C ARG A 46 -13.54 7.80 -1.24
N ASN A 47 -14.09 8.48 -2.24
CA ASN A 47 -15.53 8.73 -2.32
C ASN A 47 -16.32 7.42 -2.43
N SER A 48 -15.78 6.39 -3.11
CA SER A 48 -16.51 5.16 -3.44
C SER A 48 -16.59 4.09 -2.34
N ASP A 49 -15.76 4.14 -1.29
CA ASP A 49 -15.60 3.01 -0.34
C ASP A 49 -15.36 3.42 1.14
N CYS A 50 -15.49 4.70 1.50
CA CYS A 50 -15.37 5.19 2.90
C CYS A 50 -14.14 4.68 3.67
N ALA A 51 -13.01 4.49 2.98
CA ALA A 51 -11.81 3.98 3.62
C ALA A 51 -11.06 5.14 4.29
N LEU A 52 -10.97 5.08 5.61
CA LEU A 52 -10.16 5.95 6.45
C LEU A 52 -8.80 5.28 6.69
N MET A 53 -7.73 6.04 6.55
CA MET A 53 -6.44 5.62 7.08
C MET A 53 -6.31 6.13 8.50
N LYS A 54 -6.08 5.22 9.45
CA LYS A 54 -5.77 5.57 10.83
C LYS A 54 -4.35 5.14 11.14
N GLN A 55 -3.55 6.04 11.70
CA GLN A 55 -2.28 5.65 12.28
C GLN A 55 -2.54 4.90 13.58
N LYS A 56 -2.11 3.63 13.66
CA LYS A 56 -2.22 2.81 14.86
C LYS A 56 -0.84 2.26 15.22
N GLY A 57 -0.24 2.84 16.26
CA GLY A 57 1.14 2.56 16.63
C GLY A 57 2.10 2.95 15.49
N MET A 58 2.90 1.99 15.01
CA MET A 58 3.83 2.18 13.88
C MET A 58 3.25 1.80 12.51
N ALA A 59 2.00 1.35 12.45
CA ALA A 59 1.34 0.93 11.21
C ALA A 59 0.26 1.93 10.80
N PHE A 60 0.11 2.13 9.50
CA PHE A 60 -1.09 2.73 8.93
C PHE A 60 -2.09 1.61 8.66
N GLU A 61 -3.19 1.60 9.39
CA GLU A 61 -4.28 0.65 9.18
C GLU A 61 -5.35 1.31 8.30
N PHE A 62 -5.82 0.57 7.31
CA PHE A 62 -7.08 0.89 6.68
C PHE A 62 -8.21 0.54 7.64
N VAL A 63 -8.91 1.56 8.08
CA VAL A 63 -10.23 1.43 8.67
C VAL A 63 -11.21 1.66 7.53
N VAL A 64 -11.59 0.58 6.84
CA VAL A 64 -12.81 0.64 6.01
C VAL A 64 -13.96 0.81 6.99
N GLY A 65 -14.69 1.92 6.88
CA GLY A 65 -16.00 1.98 7.49
C GLY A 65 -16.81 0.80 6.95
N MET A 66 -17.11 -0.15 7.84
CA MET A 66 -17.96 -1.33 7.65
C MET A 66 -17.29 -2.65 7.23
N ASN A 67 -16.64 -3.29 8.20
CA ASN A 67 -16.89 -4.72 8.44
C ASN A 67 -17.96 -4.84 9.53
N GLY A 68 -19.24 -4.80 9.16
CA GLY A 68 -20.33 -5.44 9.92
C GLY A 68 -20.44 -5.16 11.43
N GLN A 69 -19.98 -4.01 11.94
CA GLN A 69 -20.36 -3.60 13.29
C GLN A 69 -21.78 -3.05 13.22
N THR A 70 -22.73 -3.92 13.54
CA THR A 70 -23.96 -3.50 14.22
C THR A 70 -23.56 -2.52 15.30
N GLU A 71 -24.28 -1.40 15.38
CA GLU A 71 -24.24 -0.47 16.50
C GLU A 71 -24.22 -1.23 17.83
N ASP A 72 -23.04 -1.51 18.38
CA ASP A 72 -22.91 -1.81 19.80
C ASP A 72 -22.60 -0.47 20.48
N LYS A 73 -23.63 0.05 21.14
CA LYS A 73 -23.73 1.38 21.76
C LYS A 73 -22.78 1.58 22.96
N THR A 74 -21.66 0.87 23.05
CA THR A 74 -20.89 0.75 24.30
C THR A 74 -19.40 1.04 24.20
N THR A 75 -18.84 1.40 23.02
CA THR A 75 -17.42 1.77 22.92
C THR A 75 -17.21 3.28 22.72
N PRO A 76 -16.48 3.99 23.61
CA PRO A 76 -16.21 5.41 23.47
C PRO A 76 -15.23 5.65 22.31
N GLY A 77 -15.73 6.29 21.25
CA GLY A 77 -14.99 6.58 20.02
C GLY A 77 -15.91 7.00 18.87
N ALA A 78 -17.20 6.66 18.93
CA ALA A 78 -18.22 7.30 18.13
C ALA A 78 -18.60 8.65 18.79
N ASN A 79 -18.49 9.76 18.05
CA ASN A 79 -19.28 10.94 18.41
C ASN A 79 -20.77 10.58 18.22
N ALA A 80 -21.63 11.18 19.05
CA ALA A 80 -23.04 10.77 19.21
C ALA A 80 -23.94 10.93 17.96
N ASN A 81 -23.38 11.27 16.79
CA ASN A 81 -24.14 11.63 15.59
C ASN A 81 -23.86 10.76 14.35
N GLY A 82 -23.02 9.73 14.43
CA GLY A 82 -22.75 8.87 13.26
C GLY A 82 -22.27 9.64 12.03
N ALA A 83 -21.60 10.78 12.23
CA ALA A 83 -21.19 11.66 11.15
C ALA A 83 -19.99 11.05 10.43
N PHE A 84 -20.17 10.70 9.16
CA PHE A 84 -19.04 10.51 8.25
C PHE A 84 -18.31 11.85 8.14
N PHE A 85 -17.06 11.92 8.59
CA PHE A 85 -16.19 13.01 8.18
C PHE A 85 -15.90 12.84 6.69
N CYS A 86 -15.70 13.92 5.94
CA CYS A 86 -15.37 13.88 4.51
C CYS A 86 -14.19 14.83 4.28
N CYS A 87 -12.97 14.38 4.62
CA CYS A 87 -11.76 15.17 4.47
C CYS A 87 -11.20 15.03 3.04
N ASN A 88 -10.82 16.15 2.43
CA ASN A 88 -10.08 16.12 1.17
C ASN A 88 -8.62 15.70 1.43
N ALA A 89 -8.10 14.81 0.60
CA ALA A 89 -6.68 14.47 0.66
C ALA A 89 -5.81 15.70 0.39
N THR A 90 -4.68 15.80 1.08
CA THR A 90 -3.61 16.76 0.80
C THR A 90 -2.42 16.01 0.22
N GLN A 91 -1.44 16.72 -0.35
CA GLN A 91 -0.21 16.09 -0.82
C GLN A 91 0.50 15.33 0.31
N GLU A 92 0.47 15.86 1.53
CA GLU A 92 1.07 15.23 2.71
C GLU A 92 0.40 13.90 3.04
N THR A 93 -0.91 13.92 3.22
CA THR A 93 -1.66 12.73 3.63
C THR A 93 -1.64 11.64 2.55
N ALA A 94 -1.72 12.04 1.27
CA ALA A 94 -1.60 11.10 0.16
C ALA A 94 -0.19 10.51 0.06
N THR A 95 0.87 11.30 0.29
CA THR A 95 2.26 10.82 0.29
C THR A 95 2.48 9.80 1.41
N LEU A 96 2.10 10.15 2.64
CA LEU A 96 2.25 9.26 3.78
C LEU A 96 1.53 7.93 3.58
N PHE A 97 0.36 7.98 2.96
CA PHE A 97 -0.42 6.80 2.65
C PHE A 97 0.28 5.87 1.66
N ILE A 98 0.61 6.35 0.46
CA ILE A 98 1.23 5.50 -0.57
C ILE A 98 2.59 4.96 -0.12
N VAL A 99 3.38 5.78 0.59
CA VAL A 99 4.67 5.39 1.16
C VAL A 99 4.49 4.38 2.29
N GLY A 100 3.48 4.55 3.16
CA GLY A 100 3.16 3.61 4.22
C GLY A 100 2.76 2.23 3.69
N VAL A 101 1.94 2.19 2.63
CA VAL A 101 1.54 0.93 1.98
C VAL A 101 2.73 0.29 1.25
N ALA A 102 3.58 1.06 0.59
CA ALA A 102 4.83 0.57 0.02
C ALA A 102 5.71 -0.09 1.08
N ASN A 103 5.93 0.56 2.22
CA ASN A 103 6.64 -0.01 3.36
C ASN A 103 6.00 -1.33 3.84
N LYS A 104 4.67 -1.36 4.02
CA LYS A 104 3.93 -2.57 4.44
C LYS A 104 4.15 -3.74 3.47
N ARG A 105 4.09 -3.48 2.16
CA ARG A 105 4.32 -4.50 1.13
C ARG A 105 5.78 -4.99 1.13
N LEU A 106 6.74 -4.09 1.32
CA LEU A 106 8.17 -4.44 1.41
C LEU A 106 8.50 -5.28 2.64
N MET A 107 7.84 -5.04 3.78
CA MET A 107 8.03 -5.86 4.99
C MET A 107 7.69 -7.34 4.79
N LEU A 108 6.83 -7.68 3.84
CA LEU A 108 6.49 -9.07 3.51
C LEU A 108 7.64 -9.81 2.79
N ALA A 109 8.66 -9.10 2.30
CA ALA A 109 9.80 -9.70 1.59
C ALA A 109 10.52 -10.75 2.44
N LYS A 110 10.68 -10.51 3.74
CA LYS A 110 11.33 -11.43 4.67
C LYS A 110 10.60 -12.77 4.76
N ASP A 111 9.27 -12.75 4.89
CA ASP A 111 8.46 -13.96 4.95
C ASP A 111 8.52 -14.73 3.63
N VAL A 112 8.46 -14.03 2.49
CA VAL A 112 8.58 -14.63 1.15
C VAL A 112 9.92 -15.33 1.00
N VAL A 113 11.03 -14.64 1.27
CA VAL A 113 12.36 -15.21 1.09
C VAL A 113 12.68 -16.28 2.12
N ASN A 114 12.16 -16.18 3.34
CA ASN A 114 12.29 -17.24 4.35
C ASN A 114 11.72 -18.57 3.82
N TYR A 115 10.48 -18.56 3.31
CA TYR A 115 9.90 -19.73 2.66
C TYR A 115 10.76 -20.21 1.49
N LYS A 116 11.13 -19.30 0.59
CA LYS A 116 11.87 -19.66 -0.63
C LYS A 116 13.23 -20.28 -0.34
N PHE A 117 13.94 -19.75 0.66
CA PHE A 117 15.25 -20.21 1.07
C PHE A 117 15.18 -21.62 1.67
N HIS A 118 14.22 -21.88 2.57
CA HIS A 118 14.02 -23.23 3.14
C HIS A 118 13.62 -24.28 2.09
N HIS A 119 12.83 -23.89 1.09
CA HIS A 119 12.36 -24.79 0.04
C HIS A 119 13.26 -24.82 -1.20
N ASN A 120 14.40 -24.12 -1.18
CA ASN A 120 15.32 -23.99 -2.30
C ASN A 120 14.64 -23.58 -3.63
N THR A 121 13.73 -22.60 -3.55
CA THR A 121 12.99 -22.07 -4.71
C THR A 121 13.51 -20.68 -5.12
N SER A 122 13.39 -20.36 -6.41
CA SER A 122 13.89 -19.11 -6.99
C SER A 122 13.19 -17.86 -6.40
N ILE A 123 13.95 -16.78 -6.20
CA ILE A 123 13.39 -15.44 -5.92
C ILE A 123 12.57 -14.95 -7.10
N ASP A 124 13.04 -15.15 -8.32
CA ASP A 124 12.29 -14.79 -9.52
C ASP A 124 11.19 -15.81 -9.78
N ASP A 125 9.98 -15.31 -10.00
CA ASP A 125 8.79 -16.07 -10.37
C ASP A 125 8.09 -15.33 -11.51
N PHE A 126 8.68 -15.39 -12.71
CA PHE A 126 8.24 -14.58 -13.86
C PHE A 126 6.78 -14.80 -14.24
N VAL A 127 6.26 -16.02 -14.06
CA VAL A 127 4.85 -16.33 -14.32
C VAL A 127 3.97 -15.57 -13.32
N ARG A 128 4.32 -15.59 -12.04
CA ARG A 128 3.59 -14.84 -11.01
C ARG A 128 3.75 -13.33 -11.17
N GLU A 129 4.94 -12.84 -11.46
CA GLU A 129 5.22 -11.42 -11.68
C GLU A 129 4.34 -10.88 -12.82
N LYS A 130 4.27 -11.61 -13.95
CA LYS A 130 3.37 -11.28 -15.05
C LYS A 130 1.90 -11.24 -14.64
N GLN A 131 1.42 -12.26 -13.91
CA GLN A 131 0.04 -12.28 -13.41
C GLN A 131 -0.29 -11.10 -12.49
N VAL A 132 0.66 -10.69 -11.65
CA VAL A 132 0.47 -9.54 -10.77
C VAL A 132 0.43 -8.26 -11.60
N LEU A 133 1.32 -8.07 -12.58
CA LEU A 133 1.29 -6.90 -13.48
C LEU A 133 0.00 -6.81 -14.30
N GLU A 134 -0.48 -7.92 -14.86
CA GLU A 134 -1.77 -7.98 -15.58
C GLU A 134 -2.94 -7.60 -14.65
N SER A 135 -2.93 -8.12 -13.42
CA SER A 135 -3.97 -7.83 -12.42
C SER A 135 -3.97 -6.36 -11.99
N VAL A 136 -2.81 -5.79 -11.66
CA VAL A 136 -2.72 -4.38 -11.24
C VAL A 136 -3.00 -3.41 -12.38
N SER A 137 -2.64 -3.77 -13.62
CA SER A 137 -2.98 -2.99 -14.82
C SER A 137 -4.51 -2.94 -15.00
N ALA A 138 -5.18 -4.10 -14.98
CA ALA A 138 -6.64 -4.18 -15.12
C ALA A 138 -7.39 -3.46 -13.98
N GLN A 139 -6.90 -3.56 -12.74
CA GLN A 139 -7.50 -2.85 -11.60
C GLN A 139 -7.21 -1.35 -11.64
N GLY A 140 -6.00 -0.95 -12.05
CA GLY A 140 -5.59 0.44 -12.21
C GLY A 140 -6.44 1.16 -13.24
N GLN A 141 -6.66 0.54 -14.40
CA GLN A 141 -7.58 1.05 -15.44
C GLN A 141 -8.99 1.30 -14.90
N LYS A 142 -9.56 0.30 -14.21
CA LYS A 142 -10.88 0.43 -13.57
C LYS A 142 -10.92 1.54 -12.52
N ALA A 143 -9.79 1.80 -11.86
CA ALA A 143 -9.63 2.86 -10.87
C ALA A 143 -9.33 4.25 -11.47
N GLY A 144 -9.14 4.35 -12.80
CA GLY A 144 -8.78 5.59 -13.49
C GLY A 144 -7.30 5.98 -13.37
N ILE A 145 -6.43 5.01 -13.05
CA ILE A 145 -4.98 5.18 -13.03
C ILE A 145 -4.46 4.92 -14.46
N GLY A 146 -3.68 5.85 -15.01
CA GLY A 146 -3.15 5.67 -16.37
C GLY A 146 -2.23 4.46 -16.52
N ASP A 147 -2.35 3.75 -17.64
CA ASP A 147 -1.69 2.46 -17.92
C ASP A 147 -0.19 2.45 -17.60
N ASN A 148 0.58 3.32 -18.26
CA ASN A 148 2.04 3.38 -18.06
C ASN A 148 2.43 3.76 -16.63
N TYR A 149 1.60 4.55 -15.93
CA TYR A 149 1.92 4.98 -14.58
C TYR A 149 1.76 3.85 -13.56
N GLY A 150 0.66 3.10 -13.64
CA GLY A 150 0.42 1.96 -12.75
C GLY A 150 1.45 0.87 -12.96
N GLU A 151 1.69 0.48 -14.21
CA GLU A 151 2.59 -0.62 -14.55
C GLU A 151 4.03 -0.37 -14.11
N GLU A 152 4.62 0.78 -14.46
CA GLU A 152 5.99 1.12 -14.07
C GLU A 152 6.15 1.18 -12.54
N PHE A 153 5.17 1.74 -11.84
CA PHE A 153 5.19 1.79 -10.38
C PHE A 153 5.14 0.39 -9.75
N PHE A 154 4.30 -0.51 -10.28
CA PHE A 154 4.23 -1.87 -9.73
C PHE A 154 5.44 -2.73 -10.10
N GLN A 155 6.08 -2.50 -11.24
CA GLN A 155 7.37 -3.10 -11.55
C GLN A 155 8.44 -2.67 -10.53
N ASP A 156 8.52 -1.38 -10.22
CA ASP A 156 9.42 -0.85 -9.19
C ASP A 156 9.17 -1.47 -7.81
N GLN A 157 7.90 -1.68 -7.45
CA GLN A 157 7.50 -2.35 -6.21
C GLN A 157 7.91 -3.83 -6.18
N MET A 158 7.93 -4.52 -7.32
CA MET A 158 8.41 -5.91 -7.41
C MET A 158 9.93 -5.96 -7.27
N ASP A 159 10.65 -5.13 -8.03
CA ASP A 159 12.11 -5.04 -7.98
C ASP A 159 12.60 -4.70 -6.57
N ALA A 160 12.01 -3.69 -5.93
CA ALA A 160 12.32 -3.30 -4.56
C ALA A 160 12.09 -4.44 -3.56
N ASN A 161 11.02 -5.21 -3.70
CA ASN A 161 10.78 -6.36 -2.84
C ASN A 161 11.86 -7.42 -3.03
N LYS A 162 12.23 -7.72 -4.29
CA LYS A 162 13.31 -8.67 -4.62
C LYS A 162 14.68 -8.22 -4.10
N MET A 163 14.95 -6.92 -4.06
CA MET A 163 16.19 -6.38 -3.47
C MET A 163 16.32 -6.74 -1.99
N ILE A 164 15.23 -6.65 -1.21
CA ILE A 164 15.23 -7.07 0.20
C ILE A 164 15.41 -8.59 0.33
N GLN A 165 14.74 -9.36 -0.53
CA GLN A 165 14.91 -10.82 -0.56
C GLN A 165 16.37 -11.21 -0.84
N LYS A 166 17.03 -10.61 -1.83
CA LYS A 166 18.46 -10.82 -2.13
C LYS A 166 19.37 -10.46 -0.96
N GLY A 167 19.08 -9.37 -0.26
CA GLY A 167 19.80 -9.00 0.96
C GLY A 167 19.72 -10.08 2.05
N TYR A 168 18.54 -10.66 2.24
CA TYR A 168 18.34 -11.78 3.18
C TYR A 168 19.04 -13.07 2.75
N VAL A 169 19.01 -13.41 1.46
CA VAL A 169 19.77 -14.57 0.95
C VAL A 169 21.26 -14.42 1.25
N ASN A 170 21.83 -13.25 0.99
CA ASN A 170 23.24 -12.99 1.28
C ASN A 170 23.53 -13.12 2.79
N LEU A 171 22.67 -12.53 3.63
CA LEU A 171 22.79 -12.58 5.09
C LEU A 171 22.76 -14.03 5.63
N TRP A 172 21.77 -14.83 5.21
CA TRP A 172 21.60 -16.20 5.70
C TRP A 172 22.60 -17.19 5.11
N THR A 173 23.08 -16.93 3.89
CA THR A 173 24.16 -17.71 3.29
C THR A 173 25.47 -17.48 4.05
N ALA A 174 25.76 -16.24 4.46
CA ALA A 174 26.94 -15.91 5.25
C ALA A 174 26.84 -16.44 6.69
N ASN A 175 25.63 -16.40 7.30
CA ASN A 175 25.41 -16.92 8.64
C ASN A 175 24.02 -17.58 8.78
N LYS A 176 24.00 -18.91 8.73
CA LYS A 176 22.77 -19.72 8.85
C LYS A 176 22.09 -19.61 10.21
N SER A 177 22.79 -19.21 11.28
CA SER A 177 22.15 -19.06 12.59
C SER A 177 21.16 -17.90 12.65
N LEU A 178 21.22 -16.97 11.68
CA LEU A 178 20.27 -15.86 11.52
C LEU A 178 19.01 -16.25 10.73
N LEU A 179 18.97 -17.44 10.14
CA LEU A 179 17.82 -17.92 9.37
C LEU A 179 16.66 -18.25 10.33
N PRO A 180 15.49 -17.58 10.19
CA PRO A 180 14.33 -17.89 11.02
C PRO A 180 13.88 -19.34 10.82
N GLN A 181 13.55 -20.02 11.92
CA GLN A 181 13.05 -21.40 11.89
C GLN A 181 11.53 -21.48 11.74
N ASN A 182 10.81 -20.43 12.13
CA ASN A 182 9.39 -20.32 11.83
C ASN A 182 9.24 -19.87 10.37
N VAL A 183 8.68 -20.74 9.52
CA VAL A 183 8.54 -20.53 8.08
C VAL A 183 7.06 -20.39 7.74
N PRO A 184 6.56 -19.17 7.48
CA PRO A 184 5.18 -18.97 7.04
C PRO A 184 4.91 -19.67 5.71
N ASP A 185 3.71 -20.20 5.52
CA ASP A 185 3.33 -20.81 4.24
C ASP A 185 3.18 -19.71 3.17
N LEU A 186 3.91 -19.83 2.07
CA LEU A 186 3.90 -18.82 1.02
C LEU A 186 2.52 -18.67 0.36
N GLN A 187 1.77 -19.75 0.20
CA GLN A 187 0.45 -19.75 -0.46
C GLN A 187 -0.67 -19.33 0.48
N LYS A 188 -0.67 -19.87 1.70
CA LYS A 188 -1.77 -19.72 2.65
C LYS A 188 -1.64 -18.47 3.51
N ASP A 189 -0.41 -18.04 3.84
CA ASP A 189 -0.19 -16.96 4.78
C ASP A 189 0.33 -15.69 4.09
N THR A 190 1.41 -15.81 3.30
CA THR A 190 2.12 -14.62 2.79
C THR A 190 1.49 -14.05 1.52
N ARG A 191 1.12 -14.88 0.54
CA ARG A 191 0.49 -14.41 -0.72
C ARG A 191 -0.84 -13.66 -0.51
N PRO A 192 -1.73 -14.05 0.43
CA PRO A 192 -2.91 -13.25 0.74
C PRO A 192 -2.56 -11.87 1.29
N LYS A 193 -1.58 -11.76 2.19
CA LYS A 193 -1.09 -10.47 2.71
C LYS A 193 -0.50 -9.59 1.60
N VAL A 194 0.25 -10.17 0.67
CA VAL A 194 0.80 -9.45 -0.50
C VAL A 194 -0.33 -8.97 -1.42
N THR A 195 -1.36 -9.79 -1.61
CA THR A 195 -2.53 -9.43 -2.43
C THR A 195 -3.29 -8.27 -1.80
N ALA A 196 -3.60 -8.35 -0.51
CA ALA A 196 -4.24 -7.26 0.24
C ALA A 196 -3.41 -5.97 0.20
N ALA A 197 -2.10 -6.03 0.42
CA ALA A 197 -1.22 -4.86 0.31
C ALA A 197 -1.17 -4.29 -1.11
N THR A 198 -1.34 -5.12 -2.14
CA THR A 198 -1.38 -4.67 -3.54
C THR A 198 -2.69 -3.94 -3.84
N GLU A 199 -3.83 -4.44 -3.36
CA GLU A 199 -5.12 -3.77 -3.46
C GLU A 199 -5.09 -2.41 -2.74
N GLU A 200 -4.62 -2.38 -1.49
CA GLU A 200 -4.37 -1.16 -0.72
C GLU A 200 -3.52 -0.14 -1.49
N MET A 201 -2.52 -0.62 -2.21
CA MET A 201 -1.58 0.23 -2.95
C MET A 201 -2.21 0.85 -4.20
N ILE A 202 -3.08 0.11 -4.91
CA ILE A 202 -3.85 0.65 -6.04
C ILE A 202 -4.71 1.82 -5.56
N LEU A 203 -5.32 1.69 -4.38
CA LEU A 203 -6.15 2.74 -3.79
C LEU A 203 -5.31 3.96 -3.42
N ALA A 204 -4.15 3.75 -2.80
CA ALA A 204 -3.22 4.82 -2.49
C ALA A 204 -2.72 5.54 -3.75
N LEU A 205 -2.43 4.79 -4.81
CA LEU A 205 -1.98 5.34 -6.07
C LEU A 205 -3.08 6.19 -6.75
N LYS A 206 -4.34 5.73 -6.67
CA LYS A 206 -5.50 6.50 -7.16
C LYS A 206 -5.64 7.85 -6.47
N VAL A 207 -5.37 7.94 -5.17
CA VAL A 207 -5.40 9.22 -4.43
C VAL A 207 -4.18 10.05 -4.74
N PHE A 208 -3.00 9.45 -4.75
CA PHE A 208 -1.74 10.16 -4.95
C PHE A 208 -1.63 10.79 -6.34
N GLN A 209 -2.24 10.18 -7.36
CA GLN A 209 -2.11 10.66 -8.75
C GLN A 209 -2.51 12.12 -8.95
N GLN A 210 -3.40 12.68 -8.11
CA GLN A 210 -3.78 14.10 -8.20
C GLN A 210 -2.63 15.06 -7.84
N PHE A 211 -1.64 14.58 -7.07
CA PHE A 211 -0.49 15.36 -6.61
C PHE A 211 0.80 15.07 -7.39
N ARG A 212 0.81 14.04 -8.25
CA ARG A 212 2.05 13.58 -8.92
C ARG A 212 2.72 14.62 -9.82
N LYS A 213 1.95 15.61 -10.30
CA LYS A 213 2.42 16.72 -11.16
C LYS A 213 2.82 17.97 -10.38
N ASN A 214 2.71 17.96 -9.06
CA ASN A 214 3.16 19.08 -8.25
C ASN A 214 4.68 19.23 -8.39
N LYS A 215 5.16 20.46 -8.60
CA LYS A 215 6.59 20.76 -8.83
C LYS A 215 7.51 20.22 -7.72
N ASN A 216 7.02 20.15 -6.49
CA ASN A 216 7.75 19.67 -5.33
C ASN A 216 7.45 18.20 -4.97
N CYS A 217 6.75 17.45 -5.83
CA CYS A 217 6.29 16.09 -5.54
C CYS A 217 7.46 15.21 -5.06
N TRP A 218 8.55 15.12 -5.85
CA TRP A 218 9.68 14.26 -5.51
C TRP A 218 10.37 14.69 -4.21
N ALA A 219 10.64 15.99 -4.06
CA ALA A 219 11.28 16.53 -2.86
C ALA A 219 10.42 16.25 -1.61
N PHE A 220 9.10 16.26 -1.75
CA PHE A 220 8.19 15.93 -0.66
C PHE A 220 8.20 14.44 -0.33
N VAL A 221 8.09 13.56 -1.33
CA VAL A 221 8.20 12.09 -1.15
C VAL A 221 9.52 11.73 -0.47
N GLU A 222 10.65 12.26 -0.97
CA GLU A 222 11.97 11.97 -0.43
C GLU A 222 12.13 12.49 1.01
N LYS A 223 11.56 13.67 1.33
CA LYS A 223 11.53 14.18 2.70
C LYS A 223 10.75 13.26 3.64
N GLU A 224 9.60 12.73 3.22
CA GLU A 224 8.81 11.81 4.04
C GLU A 224 9.51 10.46 4.26
N LEU A 225 10.23 9.94 3.25
CA LEU A 225 11.09 8.77 3.43
C LEU A 225 12.17 8.98 4.51
N LEU A 226 12.78 10.17 4.55
CA LEU A 226 13.87 10.48 5.48
C LEU A 226 13.40 10.76 6.91
N LYS A 227 12.21 11.32 7.07
CA LYS A 227 11.62 11.58 8.39
C LYS A 227 11.12 10.33 9.08
N SER A 228 10.61 9.38 8.30
CA SER A 228 9.90 8.23 8.83
C SER A 228 10.86 7.17 9.37
N LYS A 229 11.31 7.37 10.61
CA LYS A 229 12.00 6.35 11.41
C LYS A 229 11.10 5.15 11.75
N SER A 230 9.80 5.26 11.51
CA SER A 230 8.80 4.23 11.79
C SER A 230 8.64 3.19 10.67
N PHE A 231 9.18 3.43 9.48
CA PHE A 231 9.14 2.44 8.39
C PHE A 231 10.15 1.33 8.63
N LEU A 232 9.65 0.21 9.16
CA LEU A 232 10.45 -0.96 9.49
C LEU A 232 11.19 -1.55 8.28
N SER A 233 10.66 -1.40 7.06
CA SER A 233 11.36 -1.83 5.84
C SER A 233 12.72 -1.17 5.64
N LEU A 234 12.96 0.02 6.21
CA LEU A 234 14.24 0.73 6.10
C LEU A 234 15.38 0.05 6.88
N ALA A 235 15.05 -0.78 7.88
CA ALA A 235 16.01 -1.53 8.68
C ALA A 235 16.34 -2.90 8.08
N GLU A 236 15.58 -3.34 7.07
CA GLU A 236 15.80 -4.61 6.38
C GLU A 236 17.09 -4.57 5.54
N PRO A 237 17.71 -5.72 5.24
CA PRO A 237 18.78 -5.80 4.25
C PRO A 237 18.36 -5.15 2.93
N ASN A 238 19.18 -4.25 2.39
CA ASN A 238 18.89 -3.42 1.21
C ASN A 238 17.65 -2.49 1.33
N GLY A 239 17.09 -2.35 2.54
CA GLY A 239 15.80 -1.69 2.77
C GLY A 239 15.71 -0.23 2.32
N LYS A 240 16.76 0.56 2.56
CA LYS A 240 16.80 1.98 2.15
C LYS A 240 16.77 2.13 0.63
N ASP A 241 17.58 1.36 -0.09
CA ASP A 241 17.64 1.40 -1.55
C ASP A 241 16.37 0.82 -2.17
N ALA A 242 15.84 -0.26 -1.58
CA ALA A 242 14.55 -0.84 -1.97
C ALA A 242 13.42 0.18 -1.81
N MET A 243 13.34 0.89 -0.69
CA MET A 243 12.29 1.89 -0.48
C MET A 243 12.38 3.05 -1.47
N ARG A 244 13.60 3.50 -1.82
CA ARG A 244 13.78 4.52 -2.86
C ARG A 244 13.35 4.01 -4.24
N LYS A 245 13.74 2.78 -4.61
CA LYS A 245 13.31 2.13 -5.85
C LYS A 245 11.78 2.01 -5.91
N ALA A 246 11.15 1.62 -4.81
CA ALA A 246 9.70 1.40 -4.72
C ALA A 246 8.86 2.66 -5.03
N VAL A 247 9.40 3.87 -4.82
CA VAL A 247 8.64 5.12 -4.94
C VAL A 247 9.18 6.10 -5.97
N VAL A 248 10.28 5.77 -6.66
CA VAL A 248 10.97 6.68 -7.59
C VAL A 248 10.09 7.16 -8.73
N ARG A 249 9.13 6.35 -9.18
CA ARG A 249 8.19 6.71 -10.26
C ARG A 249 6.82 7.20 -9.77
N LEU A 250 6.64 7.49 -8.48
CA LEU A 250 5.39 8.08 -7.99
C LEU A 250 5.09 9.45 -8.62
N CYS A 251 6.11 10.30 -8.72
CA CYS A 251 6.00 11.65 -9.26
C CYS A 251 6.18 11.66 -10.78
N ALA A 252 5.46 12.55 -11.47
CA ALA A 252 5.57 12.67 -12.93
C ALA A 252 6.92 13.24 -13.39
N GLU A 253 7.53 14.08 -12.57
CA GLU A 253 8.84 14.67 -12.83
C GLU A 253 9.79 14.33 -11.70
N VAL A 254 10.80 13.52 -12.03
CA VAL A 254 11.97 13.23 -11.19
C VAL A 254 13.19 13.45 -12.06
N GLY A 255 14.27 14.01 -11.50
CA GLY A 255 15.49 14.25 -12.28
C GLY A 255 15.99 12.94 -12.89
N ALA A 256 16.18 12.90 -14.22
CA ALA A 256 16.53 11.67 -14.94
C ALA A 256 17.79 10.98 -14.37
N LYS A 257 18.76 11.78 -13.89
CA LYS A 257 19.97 11.28 -13.21
C LYS A 257 19.64 10.54 -11.90
N ILE A 258 18.65 11.01 -11.14
CA ILE A 258 18.20 10.38 -9.89
C ILE A 258 17.59 9.01 -10.21
N VAL A 259 16.67 8.96 -11.18
CA VAL A 259 16.02 7.71 -11.61
C VAL A 259 17.07 6.69 -12.08
N ALA A 260 17.98 7.11 -12.97
CA ALA A 260 19.04 6.24 -13.49
C ALA A 260 19.97 5.71 -12.39
N GLN A 261 20.31 6.53 -11.39
CA GLN A 261 21.13 6.10 -10.26
C GLN A 261 20.40 5.06 -9.40
N ILE A 262 19.11 5.26 -9.14
CA ILE A 262 18.29 4.31 -8.37
C ILE A 262 18.14 2.99 -9.12
N ASP A 263 17.87 3.03 -10.43
CA ASP A 263 17.74 1.82 -11.26
C ASP A 263 19.06 1.05 -11.36
N GLU A 264 20.21 1.73 -11.50
CA GLU A 264 21.52 1.08 -11.53
C GLU A 264 21.88 0.43 -10.18
N THR A 265 21.55 1.09 -9.06
CA THR A 265 21.69 0.50 -7.72
C THR A 265 20.81 -0.74 -7.57
N ALA A 266 19.55 -0.66 -8.01
CA ALA A 266 18.64 -1.81 -7.98
C ALA A 266 19.19 -2.98 -8.79
N LYS A 267 19.69 -2.72 -10.02
CA LYS A 267 20.31 -3.73 -10.87
C LYS A 267 21.48 -4.44 -10.19
N LYS A 268 22.36 -3.69 -9.51
CA LYS A 268 23.49 -4.26 -8.76
C LYS A 268 23.06 -5.11 -7.57
N LEU A 269 22.02 -4.71 -6.87
CA LEU A 269 21.50 -5.45 -5.71
C LEU A 269 20.67 -6.68 -6.09
N LEU A 270 20.18 -6.74 -7.33
CA LEU A 270 19.42 -7.87 -7.86
C LEU A 270 20.29 -8.93 -8.55
N ALA A 271 21.49 -8.56 -9.01
CA ALA A 271 22.50 -9.50 -9.51
C ALA A 271 22.88 -10.50 -8.41
#